data_AF-A0A0S8ZMU3-F1
#
_entry.id   AF-A0A0S8ZMU3-F1
#
_cell.length_a   1.000
_cell.length_b   1.000
_cell.length_c   1.000
_cell.angle_alpha   90.00
_cell.angle_beta   90.00
_cell.angle_gamma   90.00
#
_symmetry.space_group_name_H-M   'P 1'
#
loop_
_entity.id
_entity.type
_entity.pdbx_description
1 polymer ?
#
loop_
_entity_poly.entity_id
_entity_poly.type
_entity_poly.pdbx_seq_one_letter_code
_entity_poly.pdbx_strand_id
1 'polypeptide(L)'
;MPKLKMLLGGITLACVAGCTGAQMVSSPDSGAAYAPVNEGARLGVIKYLNDGADIVRKMRREDAYKQMHTACKGRYRIEGEGNNPEGGAAFTSGSGTYWAQSNYWYIQFSCI
;
A
#
# COMPACT_ATOMS: atom_id res chain seq x y z
N MET A 1 -11.63 -43.97 -35.30
CA MET A 1 -12.23 -42.92 -34.44
C MET A 1 -11.98 -43.25 -32.97
N PRO A 2 -11.02 -42.61 -32.29
CA PRO A 2 -11.01 -42.55 -30.84
C PRO A 2 -11.44 -41.16 -30.34
N LYS A 3 -12.26 -41.16 -29.29
CA LYS A 3 -12.90 -40.01 -28.65
C LYS A 3 -11.87 -39.19 -27.87
N LEU A 4 -11.58 -37.97 -28.32
CA LEU A 4 -10.78 -37.00 -27.58
C LEU A 4 -11.64 -36.40 -26.45
N LYS A 5 -11.59 -37.03 -25.28
CA LYS A 5 -12.18 -36.49 -24.05
C LYS A 5 -11.26 -35.41 -23.48
N MET A 6 -11.72 -34.16 -23.59
CA MET A 6 -11.77 -33.16 -22.53
C MET A 6 -10.73 -33.29 -21.40
N LEU A 7 -9.75 -32.39 -21.39
CA LEU A 7 -9.13 -31.84 -20.18
C LEU A 7 -8.64 -30.43 -20.52
N LEU A 8 -9.61 -29.51 -20.64
CA LEU A 8 -9.35 -28.07 -20.60
C LEU A 8 -9.00 -27.74 -19.14
N GLY A 9 -7.75 -28.01 -18.77
CA GLY A 9 -7.19 -27.65 -17.48
C GLY A 9 -7.03 -26.13 -17.43
N GLY A 10 -8.08 -25.44 -16.98
CA GLY A 10 -8.01 -24.02 -16.66
C GLY A 10 -6.97 -23.81 -15.58
N ILE A 11 -5.81 -23.28 -15.96
CA ILE A 11 -4.83 -22.73 -15.04
C ILE A 11 -5.49 -21.47 -14.46
N THR A 12 -6.17 -21.63 -13.33
CA THR A 12 -6.57 -20.54 -12.45
C THR A 12 -5.28 -19.94 -11.91
N LEU A 13 -4.76 -18.93 -12.62
CA LEU A 13 -3.68 -18.08 -12.15
C LEU A 13 -4.22 -17.33 -10.91
N ALA A 14 -4.04 -17.94 -9.75
CA ALA A 14 -4.28 -17.29 -8.47
C ALA A 14 -3.34 -16.08 -8.41
N CYS A 15 -3.87 -14.90 -8.71
CA CYS A 15 -3.18 -13.63 -8.50
C CYS A 15 -2.83 -13.57 -7.02
N VAL A 16 -1.57 -13.87 -6.71
CA VAL A 16 -0.95 -13.61 -5.42
C VAL A 16 -0.96 -12.10 -5.25
N ALA A 17 -2.06 -11.54 -4.74
CA ALA A 17 -2.22 -10.12 -4.41
C ALA A 17 -1.39 -9.73 -3.17
N GLY A 18 -0.17 -10.25 -3.08
CA GLY A 18 0.86 -9.92 -2.10
C GLY A 18 1.99 -9.10 -2.71
N CYS A 19 1.76 -8.44 -3.85
CA CYS A 19 2.68 -7.42 -4.33
C CYS A 19 2.65 -6.27 -3.32
N THR A 20 3.75 -6.04 -2.59
CA THR A 20 3.97 -4.93 -1.66
C THR A 20 3.76 -3.57 -2.34
N GLY A 21 2.51 -3.17 -2.53
CA GLY A 21 2.08 -1.92 -3.15
C GLY A 21 1.92 -0.81 -2.11
N ALA A 22 1.24 0.26 -2.49
CA ALA A 22 0.79 1.24 -1.52
C ALA A 22 -0.42 0.71 -0.74
N GLN A 23 -0.61 1.21 0.47
CA GLN A 23 -1.69 0.82 1.36
C GLN A 23 -2.36 2.07 1.93
N MET A 24 -3.64 2.24 1.65
CA MET A 24 -4.48 3.25 2.31
C MET A 24 -4.57 2.94 3.81
N VAL A 25 -4.00 3.80 4.65
CA VAL A 25 -4.05 3.72 6.11
C VAL A 25 -5.37 4.30 6.62
N SER A 26 -5.78 5.43 6.04
CA SER A 26 -7.08 6.04 6.28
C SER A 26 -7.61 6.67 5.00
N SER A 27 -8.84 6.34 4.62
CA SER A 27 -9.52 7.05 3.53
C SER A 27 -9.86 8.47 3.99
N PRO A 28 -9.75 9.48 3.10
CA PRO A 28 -10.44 10.74 3.30
C PRO A 28 -11.95 10.47 3.31
N ASP A 29 -12.70 11.28 4.06
CA ASP A 29 -14.16 11.26 4.09
C ASP A 29 -14.76 9.87 4.28
N SER A 30 -14.35 9.16 5.35
CA SER A 30 -14.68 7.74 5.55
C SER A 30 -16.18 7.44 5.59
N GLY A 31 -17.03 8.45 5.83
CA GLY A 31 -18.50 8.34 5.79
C GLY A 31 -19.05 7.31 6.78
N ALA A 32 -18.28 6.90 7.78
CA ALA A 32 -18.65 5.82 8.67
C ALA A 32 -19.76 6.25 9.62
N ALA A 33 -20.77 5.39 9.78
CA ALA A 33 -21.98 5.67 10.59
C ALA A 33 -21.69 5.95 12.08
N TYR A 34 -20.54 5.50 12.56
CA TYR A 34 -20.10 5.65 13.94
C TYR A 34 -18.87 6.56 14.07
N ALA A 35 -18.53 7.32 13.03
CA ALA A 35 -17.38 8.19 13.07
C ALA A 35 -17.61 9.38 14.01
N PRO A 36 -16.56 9.91 14.66
CA PRO A 36 -16.67 11.15 15.41
C PRO A 36 -17.01 12.33 14.48
N VAL A 37 -17.62 13.38 15.04
CA VAL A 37 -18.12 14.54 14.27
C VAL A 37 -17.06 15.22 13.40
N ASN A 38 -15.78 15.10 13.76
CA ASN A 38 -14.65 15.67 13.04
C ASN A 38 -14.00 14.71 12.02
N GLU A 39 -14.51 13.49 11.84
CA GLU A 39 -13.96 12.53 10.88
C GLU A 39 -14.04 13.04 9.43
N GLY A 40 -15.11 13.77 9.08
CA GLY A 40 -15.27 14.37 7.75
C GLY A 40 -14.28 15.49 7.43
N ALA A 41 -13.48 15.94 8.40
CA ALA A 41 -12.37 16.87 8.18
C ALA A 41 -11.01 16.16 8.17
N ARG A 42 -10.98 14.83 8.34
CA ARG A 42 -9.75 14.07 8.46
C ARG A 42 -9.12 13.86 7.08
N LEU A 43 -7.83 14.16 7.00
CA LEU A 43 -7.00 13.86 5.83
C LEU A 43 -6.95 12.35 5.55
N GLY A 44 -6.84 12.02 4.27
CA GLY A 44 -6.45 10.69 3.83
C GLY A 44 -4.97 10.45 4.17
N VAL A 45 -4.64 9.20 4.49
CA VAL A 45 -3.25 8.77 4.73
C VAL A 45 -3.01 7.49 3.96
N ILE A 46 -1.97 7.49 3.13
CA ILE A 46 -1.48 6.32 2.41
C ILE A 46 -0.01 6.10 2.71
N LYS A 47 0.44 4.84 2.70
CA LYS A 47 1.84 4.49 2.87
C LYS A 47 2.34 3.50 1.84
N TYR A 48 3.63 3.49 1.57
CA TYR A 48 4.28 2.43 0.79
C TYR A 48 5.69 2.15 1.28
N LEU A 49 6.18 0.93 1.05
CA LEU A 49 7.54 0.54 1.44
C LEU A 49 8.57 1.32 0.61
N ASN A 50 9.42 2.08 1.30
CA ASN A 50 10.42 2.98 0.76
C ASN A 50 11.83 2.36 0.69
N ASP A 51 11.94 1.05 0.85
CA ASP A 51 13.18 0.29 0.72
C ASP A 51 13.27 -0.41 -0.65
N GLY A 52 14.50 -0.70 -1.08
CA GLY A 52 14.83 -1.46 -2.29
C GLY A 52 15.18 -0.58 -3.50
N ALA A 53 15.18 -1.19 -4.68
CA ALA A 53 15.57 -0.53 -5.94
C ALA A 53 14.66 0.65 -6.29
N ASP A 54 15.22 1.72 -6.85
CA ASP A 54 14.49 2.95 -7.16
C ASP A 54 13.29 2.75 -8.10
N ILE A 55 13.40 1.83 -9.05
CA ILE A 55 12.29 1.50 -9.98
C ILE A 55 11.08 0.97 -9.19
N VAL A 56 11.32 0.11 -8.19
CA VAL A 56 10.26 -0.46 -7.35
C VAL A 56 9.63 0.63 -6.47
N ARG A 57 10.45 1.52 -5.90
CA ARG A 57 9.97 2.66 -5.10
C ARG A 57 9.09 3.61 -5.92
N LYS A 58 9.50 3.92 -7.16
CA LYS A 58 8.69 4.73 -8.09
C LYS A 58 7.37 4.04 -8.44
N MET A 59 7.39 2.74 -8.75
CA MET A 59 6.16 1.99 -9.01
C MET A 59 5.18 2.03 -7.84
N ARG A 60 5.67 1.88 -6.60
CA ARG A 60 4.83 1.97 -5.40
C ARG A 60 4.28 3.37 -5.16
N ARG A 61 5.06 4.41 -5.46
CA ARG A 61 4.58 5.80 -5.39
C ARG A 61 3.46 6.06 -6.41
N GLU A 62 3.61 5.57 -7.63
CA GLU A 62 2.56 5.64 -8.65
C GLU A 62 1.30 4.87 -8.25
N ASP A 63 1.45 3.71 -7.59
CA ASP A 63 0.32 2.98 -7.01
C ASP A 63 -0.38 3.79 -5.93
N ALA A 64 0.37 4.48 -5.07
CA ALA A 64 -0.19 5.39 -4.07
C ALA A 64 -1.01 6.51 -4.73
N TYR A 65 -0.48 7.12 -5.80
CA TYR A 65 -1.18 8.16 -6.55
C TYR A 65 -2.50 7.68 -7.13
N LYS A 66 -2.54 6.45 -7.67
CA LYS A 66 -3.78 5.85 -8.19
C LYS A 66 -4.81 5.66 -7.09
N GLN A 67 -4.40 5.11 -5.95
CA GLN A 67 -5.30 4.87 -4.82
C GLN A 67 -5.84 6.19 -4.24
N MET A 68 -5.00 7.23 -4.10
CA MET A 68 -5.45 8.56 -3.65
C MET A 68 -6.44 9.18 -4.63
N HIS A 69 -6.17 9.09 -5.94
CA HIS A 69 -7.11 9.56 -6.96
C HIS A 69 -8.45 8.83 -6.89
N THR A 70 -8.43 7.51 -6.72
CA THR A 70 -9.65 6.70 -6.56
C THR A 70 -10.42 7.08 -5.29
N ALA A 71 -9.74 7.26 -4.16
CA ALA A 71 -10.37 7.63 -2.90
C ALA A 71 -11.07 8.99 -2.99
N CYS A 72 -10.43 9.98 -3.64
CA CYS A 72 -11.01 11.30 -3.88
C CYS A 72 -11.97 11.37 -5.08
N LYS A 73 -12.16 10.25 -5.80
CA LYS A 73 -12.92 10.22 -7.07
C LYS A 73 -12.44 11.28 -8.08
N GLY A 74 -11.16 11.62 -8.06
CA GLY A 74 -10.62 12.75 -8.81
C GLY A 74 -9.31 13.29 -8.25
N ARG A 75 -9.12 14.61 -8.38
CA ARG A 75 -7.89 15.28 -7.96
C ARG A 75 -7.80 15.35 -6.44
N TYR A 76 -6.57 15.44 -5.96
CA TYR A 76 -6.23 15.55 -4.55
C TYR A 76 -5.04 16.48 -4.38
N ARG A 77 -4.82 16.95 -3.17
CA ARG A 77 -3.65 17.72 -2.75
C ARG A 77 -2.85 16.91 -1.74
N ILE A 78 -1.53 16.86 -1.92
CA ILE A 78 -0.62 16.34 -0.90
C ILE A 78 -0.41 17.44 0.14
N GLU A 79 -0.76 17.16 1.39
CA GLU A 79 -0.60 18.09 2.52
C GLU A 79 0.75 17.91 3.21
N GLY A 80 1.29 16.69 3.19
CA GLY A 80 2.60 16.39 3.75
C GLY A 80 3.04 14.97 3.42
N GLU A 81 4.34 14.75 3.37
CA GLU A 81 4.91 13.42 3.18
C GLU A 81 6.24 13.25 3.89
N GLY A 82 6.58 12.01 4.25
CA GLY A 82 7.81 11.73 4.98
C GLY A 82 8.05 10.26 5.27
N ASN A 83 9.29 9.96 5.66
CA ASN A 83 9.70 8.61 6.05
C ASN A 83 9.29 8.33 7.50
N ASN A 84 8.68 7.18 7.73
CA ASN A 84 8.35 6.68 9.05
C ASN A 84 8.79 5.21 9.14
N PRO A 85 9.75 4.88 10.01
CA PRO A 85 10.24 3.53 10.11
C PRO A 85 9.26 2.69 10.96
N GLU A 86 8.93 1.49 10.49
CA GLU A 86 7.95 0.58 11.08
C GLU A 86 8.55 -0.79 11.38
N GLY A 87 8.05 -1.41 12.45
CA GLY A 87 8.56 -2.69 12.93
C GLY A 87 9.95 -2.55 13.55
N GLY A 88 10.67 -3.66 13.57
CA GLY A 88 11.97 -3.75 14.22
C GLY A 88 12.23 -5.15 14.75
N ALA A 89 13.26 -5.81 14.24
CA ALA A 89 13.69 -7.10 14.75
C ALA A 89 15.22 -7.08 14.95
N ALA A 90 15.62 -7.44 16.16
CA ALA A 90 17.00 -7.79 16.44
C ALA A 90 17.22 -9.26 16.04
N PHE A 91 18.25 -9.52 15.26
CA PHE A 91 18.70 -10.89 14.99
C PHE A 91 20.20 -10.98 15.27
N THR A 92 20.57 -12.04 15.98
CA THR A 92 21.95 -12.34 16.29
C THR A 92 22.51 -13.28 15.24
N SER A 93 23.66 -12.95 14.68
CA SER A 93 24.39 -13.81 13.76
C SER A 93 25.87 -13.78 14.10
N GLY A 94 26.45 -14.95 14.41
CA GLY A 94 27.78 -15.05 14.99
C GLY A 94 27.87 -14.30 16.33
N SER A 95 28.87 -13.43 16.47
CA SER A 95 29.05 -12.57 17.64
C SER A 95 28.39 -11.19 17.52
N GLY A 96 27.66 -10.92 16.44
CA GLY A 96 27.02 -9.61 16.17
C GLY A 96 25.51 -9.65 16.37
N THR A 97 24.94 -8.55 16.86
CA THR A 97 23.49 -8.31 16.85
C THR A 97 23.17 -7.22 15.83
N TYR A 98 22.25 -7.50 14.93
CA TYR A 98 21.81 -6.61 13.86
C TYR A 98 20.37 -6.19 14.09
N TRP A 99 20.07 -4.92 13.82
CA TRP A 99 18.71 -4.38 13.86
C TRP A 99 18.21 -4.20 12.43
N ALA A 100 17.11 -4.87 12.07
CA ALA A 100 16.39 -4.61 10.83
C ALA A 100 15.06 -3.93 11.12
N GLN A 101 14.75 -2.90 10.33
CA GLN A 101 13.50 -2.16 10.37
C GLN A 101 13.11 -1.78 8.94
N SER A 102 11.81 -1.70 8.65
CA SER A 102 11.33 -1.28 7.34
C SER A 102 11.05 0.21 7.33
N ASN A 103 11.43 0.90 6.25
CA ASN A 103 11.16 2.32 6.07
C ASN A 103 9.92 2.49 5.18
N TYR A 104 8.86 3.09 5.72
CA TYR A 104 7.67 3.42 4.95
C TYR A 104 7.62 4.91 4.63
N TRP A 105 7.22 5.24 3.42
CA TRP A 105 6.90 6.62 3.05
C TRP A 105 5.41 6.85 3.24
N TYR A 106 5.06 7.80 4.09
CA TYR A 106 3.69 8.21 4.37
C TYR A 106 3.35 9.47 3.59
N ILE A 107 2.15 9.52 3.02
CA ILE A 107 1.59 10.68 2.35
C ILE A 107 0.24 11.01 2.98
N GLN A 108 0.11 12.23 3.50
CA GLN A 108 -1.14 12.82 3.94
C GLN A 108 -1.74 13.65 2.81
N PHE A 109 -3.03 13.52 2.54
CA PHE A 109 -3.68 14.16 1.42
C PHE A 109 -5.12 14.58 1.69
N SER A 110 -5.59 15.59 0.98
CA SER A 110 -6.99 16.06 0.98
C SER A 110 -7.58 15.97 -0.44
N CYS A 111 -8.89 15.78 -0.54
CA CYS A 111 -9.60 15.86 -1.82
C CYS A 111 -9.87 17.32 -2.21
N ILE A 112 -9.98 17.58 -3.52
CA ILE A 112 -10.25 18.93 -4.08
C ILE A 112 -11.67 19.00 -4.62
#